data_AF-A0A923TQ27-F1
#
_entry.id   AF-A0A923TQ27-F1
#
_cell.length_a   1.000
_cell.length_b   1.000
_cell.length_c   1.000
_cell.angle_alpha   90.00
_cell.angle_beta   90.00
_cell.angle_gamma   90.00
#
_symmetry.space_group_name_H-M   'P 1'
#
loop_
_entity.id
_entity.type
_entity.pdbx_description
1 polymer ?
#
loop_
_entity_poly.entity_id
_entity_poly.type
_entity_poly.pdbx_seq_one_letter_code
_entity_poly.pdbx_strand_id
1 'polypeptide(L)'
;MTFSTRWQRLSADLPDGVAADVVLDCGWGRIVFGQTFTSADRLRAALRSEESGQRDICIYPREPHVMVAQSPSELFLDPSHTYRLDLSTYTPGRTSAAVVRALHDRADALAINAVYASTGMLQAGPDLVLSNAQDPAFTYLVAEEPGTG
;
A
#
# COMPACT_ATOMS: atom_id res chain seq x y z
N MET A 1 27.31 23.72 13.65
CA MET A 1 26.02 23.09 13.97
C MET A 1 25.97 21.75 13.25
N THR A 2 26.04 20.64 13.98
CA THR A 2 25.98 19.30 13.39
C THR A 2 24.52 18.86 13.40
N PHE A 3 23.86 18.91 12.25
CA PHE A 3 22.52 18.34 12.11
C PHE A 3 22.60 16.83 12.37
N SER A 4 21.69 16.30 13.17
CA SER A 4 21.62 14.87 13.45
C SER A 4 21.40 14.09 12.14
N THR A 5 22.38 13.27 11.75
CA THR A 5 22.29 12.38 10.59
C THR A 5 21.62 11.05 10.93
N ARG A 6 21.02 10.92 12.12
CA ARG A 6 20.40 9.68 12.61
C ARG A 6 19.35 9.12 11.63
N TRP A 7 18.71 9.98 10.84
CA TRP A 7 17.75 9.59 9.80
C TRP A 7 18.34 8.82 8.61
N GLN A 8 19.67 8.82 8.42
CA GLN A 8 20.33 8.05 7.37
C GLN A 8 20.38 6.55 7.68
N ARG A 9 20.46 6.17 8.96
CA ARG A 9 20.35 4.77 9.42
C ARG A 9 18.98 4.55 10.02
N LEU A 10 18.10 3.97 9.23
CA LEU A 10 16.75 3.59 9.64
C LEU A 10 16.72 2.19 10.30
N SER A 11 17.84 1.44 10.25
CA SER A 11 17.95 0.02 10.58
C SER A 11 18.07 -0.37 12.06
N ALA A 12 18.37 0.56 12.97
CA ALA A 12 18.77 0.19 14.34
C ALA A 12 17.59 -0.26 15.24
N ASP A 13 16.35 -0.03 14.81
CA ASP A 13 15.16 -0.15 15.67
C ASP A 13 14.06 -1.04 15.06
N LEU A 14 14.36 -1.96 14.14
CA LEU A 14 13.34 -2.92 13.68
C LEU A 14 13.09 -3.95 14.78
N PRO A 15 11.83 -4.16 15.20
CA PRO A 15 11.50 -5.23 16.14
C PRO A 15 11.91 -6.61 15.59
N ASP A 16 12.26 -7.52 16.49
CA ASP A 16 12.57 -8.90 16.11
C ASP A 16 11.40 -9.52 15.33
N GLY A 17 11.74 -10.21 14.23
CA GLY A 17 10.76 -10.85 13.34
C GLY A 17 10.13 -9.95 12.29
N VAL A 18 10.44 -8.64 12.26
CA VAL A 18 10.01 -7.75 11.17
C VAL A 18 10.97 -7.88 9.99
N ALA A 19 10.44 -8.21 8.82
CA ALA A 19 11.20 -8.20 7.57
C ALA A 19 11.69 -6.78 7.24
N ALA A 20 12.91 -6.67 6.72
CA ALA A 20 13.51 -5.41 6.32
C ALA A 20 13.12 -5.05 4.88
N ASP A 21 13.05 -3.74 4.60
CA ASP A 21 12.80 -3.16 3.27
C ASP A 21 11.57 -3.75 2.55
N VAL A 22 10.44 -3.84 3.27
CA VAL A 22 9.22 -4.50 2.80
C VAL A 22 8.52 -3.64 1.75
N VAL A 23 8.27 -4.26 0.60
CA VAL A 23 7.53 -3.72 -0.54
C VAL A 23 6.51 -4.77 -0.95
N LEU A 24 5.23 -4.37 -1.06
CA LEU A 24 4.15 -5.23 -1.52
C LEU A 24 3.66 -4.77 -2.88
N ASP A 25 3.64 -5.68 -3.86
CA ASP A 25 3.06 -5.42 -5.18
C ASP A 25 1.54 -5.61 -5.14
N CYS A 26 0.81 -4.52 -5.39
CA CYS A 26 -0.64 -4.49 -5.40
C CYS A 26 -1.23 -4.60 -6.82
N GLY A 27 -0.39 -4.76 -7.84
CA GLY A 27 -0.73 -4.86 -9.26
C GLY A 27 -1.00 -3.54 -9.96
N TRP A 28 -1.49 -2.52 -9.26
CA TRP A 28 -1.57 -1.14 -9.76
C TRP A 28 -0.30 -0.32 -9.46
N GLY A 29 0.65 -0.90 -8.73
CA GLY A 29 1.82 -0.28 -8.15
C GLY A 29 2.14 -0.93 -6.82
N ARG A 30 2.92 -0.26 -5.96
CA ARG A 30 3.44 -0.90 -4.74
C ARG A 30 3.17 -0.10 -3.48
N ILE A 31 2.91 -0.82 -2.39
CA ILE A 31 2.97 -0.25 -1.04
C ILE A 31 4.36 -0.49 -0.47
N VAL A 32 5.07 0.61 -0.20
CA VAL A 32 6.40 0.61 0.39
C VAL A 32 6.30 0.94 1.88
N PHE A 33 6.68 0.02 2.75
CA PHE A 33 6.62 0.24 4.20
C PHE A 33 7.90 0.92 4.69
N GLY A 34 7.94 2.25 4.62
CA GLY A 34 9.15 3.05 4.86
C GLY A 34 9.79 2.85 6.23
N GLN A 35 9.01 2.49 7.26
CA GLN A 35 9.52 2.19 8.60
C GLN A 35 10.37 0.92 8.66
N THR A 36 10.16 -0.01 7.70
CA THR A 36 10.92 -1.27 7.59
C THR A 36 12.25 -1.09 6.87
N PHE A 37 12.46 0.05 6.21
CA PHE A 37 13.69 0.26 5.46
C PHE A 37 14.87 0.49 6.39
N THR A 38 16.02 -0.04 5.99
CA THR A 38 17.25 0.00 6.78
C THR A 38 18.06 1.29 6.57
N SER A 39 17.83 2.00 5.46
CA SER A 39 18.39 3.33 5.21
C SER A 39 17.50 4.19 4.32
N ALA A 40 17.64 5.51 4.43
CA ALA A 40 16.90 6.45 3.61
C ALA A 40 17.27 6.33 2.11
N ASP A 41 18.51 5.95 1.80
CA ASP A 41 18.96 5.72 0.42
C ASP A 41 18.25 4.52 -0.21
N ARG A 42 18.08 3.42 0.54
CA ARG A 42 17.35 2.23 0.06
C ARG A 42 15.88 2.55 -0.17
N LEU A 43 15.26 3.31 0.75
CA LEU A 43 13.87 3.74 0.60
C LEU A 43 13.69 4.62 -0.64
N ARG A 44 14.57 5.61 -0.85
CA ARG A 44 14.57 6.44 -2.06
C ARG A 44 14.77 5.61 -3.32
N ALA A 45 15.70 4.67 -3.31
CA ALA A 45 15.95 3.80 -4.46
C ALA A 45 14.71 2.94 -4.80
N ALA A 46 14.01 2.43 -3.78
CA ALA A 46 12.75 1.72 -3.98
C ALA A 46 11.70 2.63 -4.63
N LEU A 47 11.46 3.83 -4.08
CA LEU A 47 10.46 4.77 -4.63
C LEU A 47 10.80 5.28 -6.04
N ARG A 48 12.09 5.46 -6.35
CA ARG A 48 12.56 5.83 -7.70
C ARG A 48 12.38 4.73 -8.75
N SER A 49 12.16 3.49 -8.31
CA SER A 49 11.91 2.38 -9.22
C SER A 49 10.45 2.28 -9.66
N GLU A 50 9.62 3.28 -9.33
CA GLU A 50 8.26 3.40 -9.89
C GLU A 50 8.34 3.40 -11.42
N GLU A 51 7.58 2.49 -12.05
CA GLU A 51 7.50 2.40 -13.50
C GLU A 51 6.33 3.21 -14.06
N SER A 52 6.41 3.57 -15.35
CA SER A 52 5.31 4.24 -16.03
C SER A 52 4.04 3.39 -15.97
N GLY A 53 2.94 3.99 -15.52
CA GLY A 53 1.65 3.30 -15.38
C GLY A 53 1.50 2.53 -14.07
N GLN A 54 2.41 2.73 -13.12
CA GLN A 54 2.28 2.27 -11.74
C GLN A 54 2.22 3.48 -10.79
N ARG A 55 1.79 3.26 -9.55
CA ARG A 55 1.88 4.26 -8.48
C ARG A 55 2.41 3.60 -7.22
N ASP A 56 3.56 4.06 -6.75
CA ASP A 56 4.09 3.63 -5.48
C ASP A 56 3.60 4.56 -4.37
N ILE A 57 3.22 3.97 -3.25
CA ILE A 57 2.82 4.71 -2.05
C ILE A 57 3.72 4.27 -0.90
N CYS A 58 4.44 5.23 -0.31
CA CYS A 58 5.20 5.00 0.91
C CYS A 58 4.32 5.24 2.14
N ILE A 59 4.14 4.22 2.98
CA ILE A 59 3.46 4.35 4.28
C ILE A 59 4.49 4.31 5.41
N TYR A 60 4.25 5.09 6.47
CA TYR A 60 5.11 5.24 7.64
C TYR A 60 6.60 5.57 7.36
N PRO A 61 6.95 6.49 6.43
CA PRO A 61 8.33 6.97 6.38
C PRO A 61 8.69 7.63 7.72
N ARG A 62 9.93 7.43 8.21
CA ARG A 62 10.34 7.99 9.51
C ARG A 62 10.39 9.52 9.51
N GLU A 63 10.93 10.10 8.44
CA GLU A 63 11.05 11.56 8.27
C GLU A 63 10.62 11.98 6.87
N PRO A 64 9.29 12.00 6.59
CA PRO A 64 8.76 12.25 5.26
C PRO A 64 9.21 13.59 4.68
N HIS A 65 9.16 14.65 5.48
CA HIS A 65 9.49 16.01 5.02
C HIS A 65 10.98 16.18 4.70
N VAL A 66 11.88 15.55 5.47
CA VAL A 66 13.32 15.56 5.17
C VAL A 66 13.60 14.80 3.89
N MET A 67 12.94 13.65 3.69
CA MET A 67 13.11 12.83 2.49
C MET A 67 12.66 13.58 1.23
N VAL A 68 11.51 14.27 1.28
CA VAL A 68 11.03 15.13 0.20
C VAL A 68 11.97 16.30 -0.06
N ALA A 69 12.47 16.97 0.99
CA ALA A 69 13.41 18.08 0.83
C ALA A 69 14.73 17.68 0.13
N GLN A 70 15.13 16.40 0.23
CA GLN A 70 16.34 15.87 -0.42
C GLN A 70 16.09 15.46 -1.89
N SER A 71 14.85 15.24 -2.31
CA SER A 71 14.51 14.84 -3.68
C SER A 71 13.18 15.48 -4.12
N PRO A 72 13.05 16.82 -4.08
CA PRO A 72 11.75 17.50 -4.23
C PRO A 72 11.17 17.43 -5.65
N SER A 73 12.00 17.12 -6.65
CA SER A 73 11.56 16.91 -8.04
C SER A 73 10.99 15.51 -8.29
N GLU A 74 11.18 14.58 -7.36
CA GLU A 74 10.84 13.16 -7.51
C GLU A 74 9.85 12.68 -6.46
N LEU A 75 9.89 13.28 -5.27
CA LEU A 75 9.07 12.90 -4.13
C LEU A 75 8.17 14.06 -3.71
N PHE A 76 6.96 13.73 -3.28
CA PHE A 76 6.02 14.67 -2.70
C PHE A 76 5.34 14.03 -1.48
N LEU A 77 4.72 14.86 -0.64
CA LEU A 77 3.79 14.39 0.37
C LEU A 77 2.39 14.46 -0.20
N ASP A 78 1.74 13.31 -0.31
CA ASP A 78 0.36 13.23 -0.75
C ASP A 78 -0.56 13.93 0.26
N PRO A 79 -1.49 14.81 -0.16
CA PRO A 79 -2.37 15.54 0.74
C PRO A 79 -3.53 14.70 1.31
N SER A 80 -3.47 13.37 1.26
CA SER A 80 -4.49 12.49 1.84
C SER A 80 -4.27 12.18 3.33
N HIS A 81 -5.35 11.73 3.97
CA HIS A 81 -5.27 11.12 5.29
C HIS A 81 -5.26 9.61 5.17
N THR A 82 -4.28 8.97 5.81
CA THR A 82 -4.22 7.52 5.95
C THR A 82 -4.68 7.12 7.34
N TYR A 83 -5.68 6.24 7.41
CA TYR A 83 -6.14 5.63 8.66
C TYR A 83 -5.75 4.15 8.67
N ARG A 84 -5.45 3.61 9.87
CA ARG A 84 -5.16 2.19 10.07
C ARG A 84 -6.30 1.55 10.84
N LEU A 85 -6.88 0.50 10.27
CA LEU A 85 -7.83 -0.37 10.94
C LEU A 85 -7.19 -1.76 11.12
N ASP A 86 -7.24 -2.29 12.35
CA ASP A 86 -6.82 -3.66 12.63
C ASP A 86 -7.99 -4.63 12.38
N LEU A 87 -7.93 -5.37 11.28
CA LEU A 87 -8.99 -6.31 10.90
C LEU A 87 -9.08 -7.53 11.82
N SER A 88 -8.03 -7.87 12.58
CA SER A 88 -8.03 -9.06 13.46
C SER A 88 -8.93 -8.89 14.69
N THR A 89 -9.13 -7.65 15.12
CA THR A 89 -9.97 -7.28 16.27
C THR A 89 -11.22 -6.51 15.85
N TYR A 90 -11.35 -6.21 14.56
CA TYR A 90 -12.47 -5.45 14.03
C TYR A 90 -13.77 -6.25 14.04
N THR A 91 -14.80 -5.67 14.67
CA THR A 91 -16.17 -6.17 14.56
C THR A 91 -16.96 -5.23 13.64
N PRO A 92 -17.39 -5.69 12.46
CA PRO A 92 -18.11 -4.84 11.52
C PRO A 92 -19.48 -4.43 12.08
N GLY A 93 -19.84 -3.17 11.86
CA GLY A 93 -21.20 -2.70 12.11
C GLY A 93 -22.19 -3.31 11.12
N ARG A 94 -23.48 -3.35 11.49
CA ARG A 94 -24.54 -3.77 10.57
C ARG A 94 -24.85 -2.63 9.59
N THR A 95 -24.84 -2.94 8.29
CA THR A 95 -25.29 -2.03 7.22
C THR A 95 -26.22 -2.76 6.26
N SER A 96 -27.22 -2.06 5.72
CA SER A 96 -28.07 -2.55 4.63
C SER A 96 -27.63 -2.03 3.26
N ALA A 97 -26.57 -1.22 3.20
CA ALA A 97 -26.13 -0.58 1.96
C ALA A 97 -25.31 -1.51 1.06
N ALA A 98 -24.62 -2.49 1.64
CA ALA A 98 -23.81 -3.44 0.90
C ALA A 98 -23.60 -4.73 1.70
N VAL A 99 -23.35 -5.83 0.99
CA VAL A 99 -22.80 -7.06 1.53
C VAL A 99 -21.30 -7.06 1.25
N VAL A 100 -20.48 -7.17 2.29
CA VAL A 100 -19.02 -7.25 2.14
C VAL A 100 -18.58 -8.69 2.31
N ARG A 101 -17.83 -9.21 1.33
CA ARG A 101 -17.31 -10.58 1.32
C ARG A 101 -15.87 -10.61 0.83
N ALA A 102 -15.20 -11.74 1.03
CA ALA A 102 -13.90 -11.98 0.41
C ALA A 102 -14.04 -12.06 -1.12
N LEU A 103 -12.97 -11.71 -1.82
CA LEU A 103 -12.79 -12.02 -3.24
C LEU A 103 -12.78 -13.55 -3.43
N HIS A 104 -13.51 -14.06 -4.41
CA HIS A 104 -13.64 -15.49 -4.69
C HIS A 104 -12.90 -15.91 -5.96
N ASP A 105 -13.09 -15.19 -7.07
CA ASP A 105 -12.63 -15.66 -8.37
C ASP A 105 -12.15 -14.53 -9.29
N ARG A 106 -11.85 -14.92 -10.54
CA ARG A 106 -11.36 -13.98 -11.56
C ARG A 106 -12.42 -12.94 -11.96
N ALA A 107 -13.71 -13.27 -11.87
CA ALA A 107 -14.77 -12.32 -12.19
C ALA A 107 -14.78 -11.17 -11.17
N ASP A 108 -14.56 -11.47 -9.89
CA ASP A 108 -14.40 -10.44 -8.86
C ASP A 108 -13.21 -9.51 -9.15
N ALA A 109 -12.05 -10.07 -9.51
CA ALA A 109 -10.87 -9.27 -9.84
C ALA A 109 -11.12 -8.35 -11.06
N LEU A 110 -11.88 -8.84 -12.05
CA LEU A 110 -12.31 -8.02 -13.19
C LEU A 110 -13.31 -6.92 -12.77
N ALA A 111 -14.26 -7.23 -11.87
CA ALA A 111 -15.21 -6.27 -11.35
C ALA A 111 -14.53 -5.15 -10.55
N ILE A 112 -13.54 -5.48 -9.72
CA ILE A 112 -12.68 -4.51 -9.03
C ILE A 112 -12.04 -3.55 -10.05
N ASN A 113 -11.46 -4.10 -11.12
CA ASN A 113 -10.84 -3.30 -12.17
C ASN A 113 -11.85 -2.44 -12.95
N ALA A 114 -13.09 -2.86 -13.08
CA ALA A 114 -14.14 -2.04 -13.68
C ALA A 114 -14.45 -0.82 -12.80
N VAL A 115 -14.50 -1.00 -11.47
CA VAL A 115 -14.62 0.11 -10.50
C VAL A 115 -13.41 1.04 -10.60
N TYR A 116 -12.18 0.51 -10.58
CA TYR A 116 -10.97 1.31 -10.74
C TYR A 116 -10.98 2.13 -12.04
N ALA A 117 -11.33 1.51 -13.17
CA ALA A 117 -11.40 2.21 -14.44
C ALA A 117 -12.44 3.34 -14.45
N SER A 118 -13.60 3.11 -13.83
CA SER A 118 -14.69 4.10 -13.76
C SER A 118 -14.30 5.41 -13.04
N THR A 119 -13.29 5.35 -12.18
CA THR A 119 -12.79 6.50 -11.40
C THR A 119 -11.38 6.93 -11.84
N GLY A 120 -10.87 6.37 -12.93
CA GLY A 120 -9.54 6.71 -13.47
C GLY A 120 -8.37 6.18 -12.62
N MET A 121 -8.63 5.20 -11.75
CA MET A 121 -7.58 4.51 -11.00
C MET A 121 -6.84 3.51 -11.90
N LEU A 122 -5.58 3.24 -11.55
CA LEU A 122 -4.81 2.18 -12.16
C LEU A 122 -5.39 0.82 -11.84
N GLN A 123 -5.35 -0.07 -12.83
CA GLN A 123 -5.90 -1.42 -12.73
C GLN A 123 -4.81 -2.41 -12.29
N ALA A 124 -5.21 -3.48 -11.62
CA ALA A 124 -4.32 -4.56 -11.20
C ALA A 124 -4.57 -5.82 -12.04
N GLY A 125 -3.52 -6.49 -12.50
CA GLY A 125 -3.67 -7.73 -13.27
C GLY A 125 -4.52 -8.78 -12.52
N PRO A 126 -5.63 -9.30 -13.08
CA PRO A 126 -6.51 -10.22 -12.35
C PRO A 126 -5.82 -11.45 -11.76
N ASP A 127 -4.83 -11.99 -12.48
CA ASP A 127 -4.10 -13.18 -12.05
C ASP A 127 -3.16 -12.86 -10.86
N LEU A 128 -2.61 -11.65 -10.81
CA LEU A 128 -1.82 -11.18 -9.66
C LEU A 128 -2.72 -10.89 -8.46
N VAL A 129 -3.91 -10.30 -8.65
CA VAL A 129 -4.90 -10.11 -7.58
C VAL A 129 -5.27 -11.45 -6.95
N LEU A 130 -5.54 -12.47 -7.78
CA LEU A 130 -5.84 -13.82 -7.31
C LEU A 130 -4.66 -14.47 -6.59
N SER A 131 -3.44 -14.29 -7.09
CA SER A 131 -2.22 -14.76 -6.43
C SER A 131 -2.04 -14.10 -5.06
N ASN A 132 -2.18 -12.77 -5.00
CA ASN A 132 -2.08 -12.00 -3.75
C ASN A 132 -3.16 -12.42 -2.75
N ALA A 133 -4.37 -12.75 -3.21
CA ALA A 133 -5.44 -13.23 -2.32
C ALA A 133 -5.12 -14.58 -1.64
N GLN A 134 -4.10 -15.32 -2.10
CA GLN A 134 -3.59 -16.52 -1.42
C GLN A 134 -2.47 -16.22 -0.43
N ASP A 135 -1.93 -14.99 -0.42
CA ASP A 135 -0.87 -14.56 0.48
C ASP A 135 -1.47 -13.92 1.74
N PRO A 136 -1.08 -14.36 2.95
CA PRO A 136 -1.61 -13.80 4.22
C PRO A 136 -1.32 -12.32 4.43
N ALA A 137 -0.42 -11.70 3.66
CA ALA A 137 -0.18 -10.26 3.68
C ALA A 137 -1.33 -9.44 3.09
N PHE A 138 -2.23 -10.07 2.31
CA PHE A 138 -3.33 -9.38 1.65
C PHE A 138 -4.69 -9.92 2.08
N THR A 139 -5.65 -9.01 2.25
CA THR A 139 -7.06 -9.33 2.39
C THR A 139 -7.85 -8.53 1.35
N TYR A 140 -8.35 -9.20 0.32
CA TYR A 140 -9.22 -8.59 -0.68
C TYR A 140 -10.68 -8.75 -0.29
N LEU A 141 -11.39 -7.62 -0.21
CA LEU A 141 -12.81 -7.56 0.10
C LEU A 141 -13.56 -6.89 -1.05
N VAL A 142 -14.70 -7.46 -1.42
CA VAL A 142 -15.63 -6.92 -2.41
C VAL A 142 -16.90 -6.52 -1.69
N ALA A 143 -17.43 -5.35 -2.05
CA ALA A 143 -18.72 -4.87 -1.57
C ALA A 143 -19.73 -4.97 -2.71
N GLU A 144 -20.85 -5.64 -2.45
CA GLU A 144 -21.92 -5.89 -3.42
C GLU A 144 -23.20 -5.18 -2.99
N GLU A 145 -23.97 -4.71 -3.98
CA GLU A 145 -25.32 -4.25 -3.72
C GLU A 145 -26.20 -5.45 -3.29
N PRO A 146 -27.03 -5.31 -2.23
CA PRO A 146 -27.86 -6.40 -1.77
C PRO A 146 -28.86 -6.84 -2.85
N GLY A 147 -28.83 -8.12 -3.22
CA GLY A 147 -29.83 -8.74 -4.09
C GLY A 147 -29.55 -8.68 -5.59
N THR A 148 -28.44 -8.06 -6.03
CA THR A 148 -28.06 -8.03 -7.45
C THR A 148 -27.10 -9.13 -7.88
N GLY A 149 -26.49 -9.86 -6.93
CA GLY A 149 -25.72 -11.10 -7.14
C GLY A 149 -24.75 -11.06 -8.30
#